data_AF-A0A956NXU1-F1
#
_entry.id   AF-A0A956NXU1-F1
#
_cell.length_a   1.000
_cell.length_b   1.000
_cell.length_c   1.000
_cell.angle_alpha   90.00
_cell.angle_beta   90.00
_cell.angle_gamma   90.00
#
_symmetry.space_group_name_H-M   'P 1'
#
loop_
_entity.id
_entity.type
_entity.pdbx_description
1 polymer ?
#
loop_
_entity_poly.entity_id
_entity_poly.type
_entity_poly.pdbx_seq_one_letter_code
_entity_poly.pdbx_strand_id
1 'polypeptide(L)'
;MELDFDKYNYELTHDWQENDIKKSFSKELKKKAIEQKKNLPKLLSNGDLRKRWQMDNRQSVHNVVKKNHFPEPIFLFSEGKFPLYLETEVRIY
;
A
#
# COMPACT_ATOMS: atom_id res chain seq x y z
N MET A 1 -16.09 12.80 16.60
CA MET A 1 -15.19 13.67 17.39
C MET A 1 -14.28 14.40 16.42
N GLU A 2 -14.04 15.70 16.60
CA GLU A 2 -13.03 16.39 15.78
C GLU A 2 -11.63 15.95 16.22
N LEU A 3 -10.80 15.57 15.26
CA LEU A 3 -9.44 15.08 15.53
C LEU A 3 -8.51 16.27 15.73
N ASP A 4 -8.34 16.68 16.98
CA ASP A 4 -7.40 17.73 17.38
C ASP A 4 -6.16 17.08 18.01
N PHE A 5 -5.12 16.87 17.21
CA PHE A 5 -3.90 16.22 17.66
C PHE A 5 -3.05 17.12 18.57
N ASP A 6 -3.18 18.44 18.45
CA ASP A 6 -2.39 19.38 19.23
C ASP A 6 -2.92 19.45 20.66
N LYS A 7 -4.24 19.49 20.83
CA LYS A 7 -4.90 19.50 22.13
C LYS A 7 -4.66 18.24 22.96
N TYR A 8 -4.58 17.07 22.31
CA TYR A 8 -4.46 15.76 22.97
C TYR A 8 -3.08 15.12 22.78
N ASN A 9 -2.05 15.91 22.48
CA ASN A 9 -0.73 15.39 22.14
C ASN A 9 -0.15 14.49 23.25
N TYR A 10 -0.26 14.89 24.51
CA TYR A 10 0.27 14.10 25.63
C TYR A 10 -0.39 12.72 25.70
N GLU A 11 -1.72 12.67 25.67
CA GLU A 11 -2.48 11.43 25.79
C GLU A 11 -2.32 10.52 24.56
N LEU A 12 -1.94 11.06 23.40
CA LEU A 12 -1.73 10.30 22.17
C LEU A 12 -0.29 9.79 22.01
N THR A 13 0.71 10.60 22.38
CA THR A 13 2.12 10.35 22.03
C THR A 13 3.04 10.08 23.22
N HIS A 14 2.72 10.61 24.41
CA HIS A 14 3.58 10.52 25.60
C HIS A 14 3.05 9.52 26.63
N ASP A 15 1.74 9.47 26.84
CA ASP A 15 1.10 8.40 27.59
C ASP A 15 1.15 7.12 26.76
N TRP A 16 1.75 6.05 27.29
CA TRP A 16 1.82 4.75 26.60
C TRP A 16 0.68 3.81 26.98
N GLN A 17 -0.10 4.14 28.00
CA GLN A 17 -1.23 3.33 28.43
C GLN A 17 -2.41 3.48 27.47
N GLU A 18 -3.34 2.52 27.56
CA GLU A 18 -4.61 2.62 26.84
C GLU A 18 -5.52 3.58 27.59
N ASN A 19 -5.95 4.65 26.92
CA ASN A 19 -6.86 5.65 27.46
C ASN A 19 -8.04 5.89 26.50
N ASP A 20 -9.10 6.51 27.01
CA ASP A 20 -10.34 6.68 26.25
C ASP A 20 -10.16 7.63 25.05
N ILE A 21 -9.19 8.54 25.13
CA ILE A 21 -8.86 9.47 24.04
C ILE A 21 -8.26 8.69 22.86
N LYS A 22 -7.26 7.83 23.09
CA LYS A 22 -6.70 6.94 22.06
C LYS A 22 -7.74 6.02 21.46
N LYS A 23 -8.67 5.47 22.26
CA LYS A 23 -9.77 4.64 21.75
C LYS A 23 -10.67 5.43 20.79
N SER A 24 -11.06 6.64 21.19
CA SER A 24 -11.88 7.53 20.37
C SER A 24 -11.18 7.93 19.07
N PHE A 25 -9.92 8.36 19.14
CA PHE A 25 -9.09 8.71 17.98
C PHE A 25 -8.91 7.52 17.04
N SER A 26 -8.58 6.34 17.57
CA SER A 26 -8.41 5.12 16.78
C SER A 26 -9.69 4.75 16.02
N LYS A 27 -10.86 4.92 16.63
CA LYS A 27 -12.15 4.65 15.99
C LYS A 27 -12.40 5.58 14.80
N GLU A 28 -12.18 6.87 14.98
CA GLU A 28 -12.35 7.88 13.92
C GLU A 28 -11.30 7.72 12.81
N LEU A 29 -10.03 7.50 13.16
CA LEU A 29 -8.96 7.21 12.20
C LEU A 29 -9.24 5.95 11.40
N LYS A 30 -9.75 4.89 12.03
CA LYS A 30 -10.15 3.67 11.34
C LYS A 30 -11.28 3.94 10.34
N LYS A 31 -12.25 4.80 10.68
CA LYS A 31 -13.31 5.20 9.75
C LYS A 31 -12.74 5.92 8.53
N LYS A 32 -11.87 6.92 8.73
CA LYS A 32 -11.18 7.64 7.65
C LYS A 32 -10.33 6.69 6.79
N ALA A 33 -9.59 5.77 7.42
CA ALA A 33 -8.75 4.80 6.72
C ALA A 33 -9.58 3.82 5.88
N ILE A 34 -10.77 3.40 6.33
CA ILE A 34 -11.66 2.55 5.55
C ILE A 34 -12.11 3.26 4.26
N GLU A 35 -12.45 4.55 4.34
CA GLU A 35 -12.81 5.34 3.16
C GLU A 35 -11.63 5.49 2.20
N GLN A 36 -10.44 5.81 2.70
CA GLN A 36 -9.23 5.89 1.89
C GLN A 36 -8.90 4.54 1.21
N LYS A 37 -9.03 3.42 1.94
CA LYS A 37 -8.76 2.08 1.41
C LYS A 37 -9.67 1.69 0.25
N LYS A 38 -10.90 2.19 0.19
CA LYS A 38 -11.81 1.96 -0.95
C LYS A 38 -11.31 2.58 -2.25
N ASN A 39 -10.54 3.66 -2.14
CA ASN A 39 -10.02 4.41 -3.28
C ASN A 39 -8.56 4.06 -3.61
N LEU A 40 -7.94 3.14 -2.87
CA LEU A 40 -6.56 2.74 -3.14
C LEU A 40 -6.49 1.97 -4.47
N PRO A 41 -5.58 2.35 -5.37
CA PRO A 41 -5.37 1.59 -6.58
C PRO A 41 -4.82 0.21 -6.24
N LYS A 42 -5.18 -0.79 -7.05
CA LYS A 42 -4.63 -2.12 -6.89
C LYS A 42 -3.18 -2.13 -7.39
N LEU A 43 -2.28 -2.58 -6.52
CA LEU A 43 -0.88 -2.78 -6.85
C LEU A 43 -0.61 -4.25 -7.12
N LEU A 44 0.24 -4.53 -8.10
CA LEU A 44 0.65 -5.87 -8.50
C LEU A 44 2.14 -6.03 -8.28
N SER A 45 2.53 -7.09 -7.59
CA SER A 45 3.92 -7.53 -7.52
C SER A 45 4.29 -8.38 -8.73
N ASN A 46 5.59 -8.63 -8.95
CA ASN A 46 6.04 -9.63 -9.94
C ASN A 46 5.39 -11.02 -9.72
N GLY A 47 5.08 -11.38 -8.47
CA GLY A 47 4.40 -12.64 -8.16
C GLY A 47 2.95 -12.65 -8.63
N ASP A 48 2.27 -11.52 -8.55
CA ASP A 48 0.90 -11.34 -9.05
C ASP A 48 0.87 -11.33 -10.57
N LEU A 49 1.83 -10.64 -11.20
CA LEU A 49 2.01 -10.64 -12.67
C LEU A 49 2.26 -12.05 -13.19
N ARG A 50 3.11 -12.84 -12.51
CA ARG A 50 3.35 -14.24 -12.84
C ARG A 50 2.05 -15.05 -12.90
N LYS A 51 1.21 -14.92 -11.86
CA LYS A 51 -0.08 -15.62 -11.79
C LYS A 51 -1.04 -15.12 -12.86
N ARG A 52 -1.11 -13.81 -13.06
CA ARG A 52 -1.98 -13.16 -14.05
C ARG A 52 -1.68 -13.62 -15.48
N TRP A 53 -0.40 -13.69 -15.83
CA TRP A 53 0.07 -14.08 -17.15
C TRP A 53 0.27 -15.60 -17.32
N GLN A 54 -0.09 -16.39 -16.30
CA GLN A 54 0.07 -17.85 -16.30
C GLN A 54 1.51 -18.28 -16.66
N MET A 55 2.51 -17.57 -16.14
CA MET A 55 3.90 -17.87 -16.40
C MET A 55 4.45 -18.86 -15.36
N ASP A 56 5.08 -19.92 -15.83
CA ASP A 56 5.61 -20.96 -14.94
C ASP A 56 6.84 -20.49 -14.15
N ASN A 57 7.67 -19.63 -14.76
CA ASN A 57 8.94 -19.20 -14.19
C ASN A 57 8.99 -17.69 -13.89
N ARG A 58 9.67 -17.34 -12.79
CA ARG A 58 10.02 -15.96 -12.42
C ARG A 58 10.85 -15.25 -13.50
N GLN A 59 11.72 -15.97 -14.20
CA GLN A 59 12.55 -15.38 -15.24
C GLN A 59 11.73 -14.82 -16.42
N SER A 60 10.61 -15.48 -16.77
CA SER A 60 9.72 -15.02 -17.84
C SER A 60 9.10 -13.67 -17.51
N VAL A 61 8.67 -13.48 -16.26
CA VAL A 61 8.18 -12.18 -15.77
C VAL A 61 9.29 -11.13 -15.84
N HIS A 62 10.50 -11.47 -15.38
CA HIS A 62 11.66 -10.56 -15.41
C HIS A 62 11.98 -10.05 -16.81
N ASN A 63 11.87 -10.92 -17.81
CA ASN A 63 12.09 -10.55 -19.21
C ASN A 63 11.03 -9.59 -19.75
N VAL A 64 9.77 -9.71 -19.29
CA VAL A 64 8.68 -8.80 -19.68
C VAL A 64 8.86 -7.43 -19.02
N VAL A 65 9.11 -7.39 -17.71
CA VAL A 65 9.24 -6.13 -16.96
C VAL A 65 10.48 -5.32 -17.33
N LYS A 66 11.48 -5.95 -17.97
CA LYS A 66 12.67 -5.28 -18.52
C LYS A 66 12.48 -4.68 -19.91
N LYS A 67 11.32 -4.86 -20.56
CA LYS A 67 11.06 -4.27 -21.88
C LYS A 67 10.93 -2.75 -21.75
N ASN A 68 11.46 -2.01 -22.72
CA ASN A 68 11.50 -0.53 -22.69
C ASN A 68 10.14 0.16 -22.54
N HIS A 69 9.04 -0.50 -22.90
CA HIS A 69 7.69 0.07 -22.80
C HIS A 69 6.93 -0.38 -21.55
N PHE A 70 7.50 -1.28 -20.75
CA PHE A 70 6.87 -1.74 -19.52
C PHE A 70 6.90 -0.62 -18.47
N PRO A 71 5.81 -0.40 -17.73
CA PRO A 71 5.74 0.70 -16.76
C PRO A 71 6.79 0.56 -15.65
N GLU A 72 7.28 1.71 -15.20
CA GLU A 72 8.14 1.78 -14.03
C GLU A 72 7.36 1.43 -12.75
N PRO A 73 8.01 0.82 -11.74
CA PRO A 73 7.33 0.51 -10.49
C PRO A 73 7.01 1.79 -9.72
N ILE A 74 5.76 1.92 -9.25
CA ILE A 74 5.32 3.03 -8.40
C ILE A 74 5.89 2.94 -6.98
N PHE A 75 6.27 1.73 -6.55
CA PHE A 75 6.87 1.50 -5.25
C PHE A 75 7.85 0.32 -5.27
N LEU A 76 8.93 0.46 -4.50
CA LEU A 76 9.96 -0.55 -4.31
C LEU A 76 10.04 -0.93 -2.83
N PHE A 77 9.73 -2.20 -2.50
CA PHE A 77 9.79 -2.69 -1.11
C PHE A 77 11.01 -3.59 -0.85
N SER A 78 11.41 -3.69 0.42
CA SER A 78 12.59 -4.43 0.88
C SER A 78 13.87 -4.01 0.12
N GLU A 79 14.27 -2.75 0.29
CA GLU A 79 15.52 -2.20 -0.27
C GLU A 79 15.60 -2.35 -1.81
N GLY A 80 14.50 -2.15 -2.52
CA GLY A 80 14.50 -2.26 -3.99
C GLY A 80 14.21 -3.65 -4.54
N LYS A 81 14.16 -4.70 -3.70
CA LYS A 81 14.09 -6.09 -4.16
C LYS A 81 12.76 -6.46 -4.81
N PHE A 82 11.70 -5.76 -4.45
CA PHE A 82 10.37 -6.12 -4.93
C PHE A 82 9.61 -4.90 -5.47
N PRO A 83 9.42 -4.84 -6.79
CA PRO A 83 8.65 -3.79 -7.42
C PRO A 83 7.14 -4.04 -7.31
N LEU A 84 6.40 -2.95 -7.13
CA LEU A 84 4.94 -2.89 -7.25
C LEU A 84 4.56 -1.98 -8.41
N TYR A 85 3.60 -2.42 -9.21
CA TYR A 85 3.10 -1.69 -10.36
C TYR A 85 1.61 -1.39 -10.18
N LEU A 86 1.15 -0.27 -10.74
CA LEU A 86 -0.28 0.00 -10.81
C LEU A 86 -0.94 -1.00 -11.76
N GLU A 87 -2.04 -1.61 -11.32
CA GLU A 87 -2.83 -2.51 -12.18
C GLU A 87 -3.29 -1.80 -13.47
N THR A 88 -3.58 -0.51 -13.41
CA THR A 88 -4.03 0.28 -14.56
C THR A 88 -2.99 0.37 -15.67
N GLU A 89 -1.71 0.40 -15.33
CA GLU A 89 -0.60 0.52 -16.29
C GLU A 89 -0.21 -0.84 -16.87
N VAL A 90 -0.35 -1.90 -16.08
CA VAL A 90 0.02 -3.26 -16.50
C VAL A 90 -1.14 -4.00 -17.19
N ARG A 91 -2.35 -3.43 -17.20
CA ARG A 91 -3.58 -4.10 -17.68
C ARG A 91 -3.51 -4.61 -19.12
N ILE A 92 -2.69 -3.99 -19.97
CA ILE A 92 -2.55 -4.29 -21.40
C ILE A 92 -1.44 -5.32 -21.71
N TYR A 93 -0.73 -5.80 -20.69
CA TYR A 93 0.29 -6.85 -20.78
C TYR A 93 -0.27 -8.17 -20.27
#